data_AF-A0A3N5RP24-F1
#
_entry.id   AF-A0A3N5RP24-F1
#
_cell.length_a   1.000
_cell.length_b   1.000
_cell.length_c   1.000
_cell.angle_alpha   90.00
_cell.angle_beta   90.00
_cell.angle_gamma   90.00
#
_symmetry.space_group_name_H-M   'P 1'
#
loop_
_entity.id
_entity.type
_entity.pdbx_description
1 polymer ?
#
loop_
_entity_poly.entity_id
_entity_poly.type
_entity_poly.pdbx_seq_one_letter_code
_entity_poly.pdbx_strand_id
1 'polypeptide(L)'
;MAQFDSMYPYFVKTVLPILKQGLPDEDSDRLTAIIEQIAPKSIAFCAAISAGEIQNMEHLSSAAAAISISYWADQSMDRGDPWMLAAVRYLNHKRIGGALAASREFSLRLESLRHIKRLASQITHFPDDLPYVLQAIERDVLGNQAEMCLLSHKFLESSEEHFWDVHAKDVAQTMIDCSGLMSAVAIIYAIYRRRQPGLPSLDEIYSQPELMRLVRETFNSAVRVFDDAGDWETDLGKHAEWGQFNLNIFNQPHPKLLRAFLDYSGISENHSLHAAALTSFALPPAESRLAVSQLFLDITRQQVAALPASIWEHYSLFLTLCKRTLEAGFVNALGDVFLSESTSLSTFDDGFLKLLTPDLHSISSW
;
A
#
# COMPACT_ATOMS: atom_id res chain seq x y z
N MET A 1 13.51 14.39 -7.65
CA MET A 1 14.06 14.16 -9.01
C MET A 1 15.43 13.50 -8.98
N ALA A 2 16.48 14.08 -8.39
CA ALA A 2 17.85 13.49 -8.44
C ALA A 2 17.97 12.00 -8.02
N GLN A 3 17.27 11.57 -6.96
CA GLN A 3 17.27 10.16 -6.53
C GLN A 3 16.47 9.25 -7.48
N PHE A 4 15.37 9.76 -8.03
CA PHE A 4 14.56 9.06 -9.03
C PHE A 4 15.40 8.75 -10.28
N ASP A 5 16.04 9.77 -10.84
CA ASP A 5 16.87 9.66 -12.04
C ASP A 5 18.04 8.70 -11.84
N SER A 6 18.56 8.64 -10.60
CA SER A 6 19.66 7.74 -10.23
C SER A 6 19.22 6.28 -10.07
N MET A 7 17.98 6.05 -9.61
CA MET A 7 17.43 4.71 -9.41
C MET A 7 16.91 4.09 -10.71
N TYR A 8 16.29 4.90 -11.57
CA TYR A 8 15.57 4.42 -12.76
C TYR A 8 16.37 3.45 -13.65
N PRO A 9 17.67 3.68 -13.97
CA PRO A 9 18.44 2.74 -14.79
C PRO A 9 18.61 1.36 -14.14
N TYR A 10 18.87 1.32 -12.82
CA TYR A 10 19.00 0.06 -12.07
C TYR A 10 17.67 -0.67 -11.98
N PHE A 11 16.59 0.09 -11.74
CA PHE A 11 15.23 -0.43 -11.73
C PHE A 11 14.87 -1.11 -13.06
N VAL A 12 15.02 -0.41 -14.18
CA VAL A 12 14.68 -0.95 -15.52
C VAL A 12 15.52 -2.18 -15.84
N LYS A 13 16.83 -2.14 -15.56
CA LYS A 13 17.73 -3.28 -15.73
C LYS A 13 17.29 -4.52 -14.94
N THR A 14 16.64 -4.32 -13.80
CA THR A 14 16.16 -5.37 -12.91
C THR A 14 14.78 -5.89 -13.32
N VAL A 15 13.83 -4.99 -13.58
CA VAL A 15 12.41 -5.32 -13.79
C VAL A 15 12.14 -5.81 -15.20
N LEU A 16 12.78 -5.24 -16.24
CA LEU A 16 12.53 -5.63 -17.63
C LEU A 16 12.79 -7.13 -17.89
N PRO A 17 13.89 -7.75 -17.43
CA PRO A 17 14.08 -9.19 -17.57
C PRO A 17 13.03 -10.03 -16.84
N ILE A 18 12.55 -9.58 -15.68
CA ILE A 18 11.53 -10.27 -14.89
C ILE A 18 10.18 -10.24 -15.62
N LEU A 19 9.84 -9.11 -16.22
CA LEU A 19 8.64 -8.98 -17.05
C LEU A 19 8.77 -9.83 -18.32
N LYS A 20 9.90 -9.79 -19.03
CA LYS A 20 10.15 -10.65 -20.21
C LYS A 20 10.02 -12.14 -19.89
N GLN A 21 10.45 -12.54 -18.70
CA GLN A 21 10.29 -13.91 -18.23
C GLN A 21 8.81 -14.25 -17.98
N GLY A 22 8.08 -13.33 -17.36
CA GLY A 22 6.67 -13.52 -17.04
C GLY A 22 5.79 -13.51 -18.28
N LEU A 23 6.12 -12.64 -19.24
CA LEU A 23 5.37 -12.31 -20.45
C LEU A 23 6.26 -12.49 -21.69
N PRO A 24 6.67 -13.73 -22.03
CA PRO A 24 7.65 -13.97 -23.09
C PRO A 24 7.16 -13.66 -24.49
N ASP A 25 5.84 -13.59 -24.67
CA ASP A 25 5.19 -13.37 -25.97
C ASP A 25 4.77 -11.90 -26.18
N GLU A 26 4.95 -11.04 -25.17
CA GLU A 26 4.72 -9.60 -25.29
C GLU A 26 5.87 -8.88 -26.00
N ASP A 27 5.55 -7.90 -26.83
CA ASP A 27 6.56 -7.10 -27.52
C ASP A 27 7.28 -6.11 -26.58
N SER A 28 8.35 -5.50 -27.08
CA SER A 28 9.17 -4.58 -26.27
C SER A 28 8.45 -3.29 -25.90
N ASP A 29 7.51 -2.84 -26.74
CA ASP A 29 6.77 -1.59 -26.51
C ASP A 29 5.76 -1.79 -25.37
N ARG A 30 5.07 -2.94 -25.35
CA ARG A 30 4.15 -3.30 -24.28
C ARG A 30 4.84 -3.48 -22.95
N LEU A 31 6.01 -4.14 -22.94
CA LEU A 31 6.81 -4.30 -21.73
C LEU A 31 7.33 -2.96 -21.19
N THR A 32 7.70 -2.04 -22.10
CA THR A 32 8.11 -0.68 -21.73
C THR A 32 6.94 0.10 -21.13
N ALA A 33 5.75 0.00 -21.73
CA ALA A 33 4.54 0.63 -21.19
C ALA A 33 4.18 0.12 -19.78
N ILE A 34 4.37 -1.18 -19.49
CA ILE A 34 4.18 -1.71 -18.13
C ILE A 34 5.18 -1.08 -17.16
N ILE A 35 6.46 -0.97 -17.54
CA ILE A 35 7.50 -0.33 -16.73
C ILE A 35 7.14 1.13 -16.44
N GLU A 36 6.70 1.88 -17.46
CA GLU A 36 6.29 3.28 -17.32
C GLU A 36 5.08 3.45 -16.39
N GLN A 37 4.23 2.44 -16.26
CA GLN A 37 3.11 2.46 -15.31
C GLN A 37 3.56 2.20 -13.86
N ILE A 38 4.48 1.25 -13.63
CA ILE A 38 4.84 0.80 -12.27
C ILE A 38 6.07 1.51 -11.68
N ALA A 39 6.99 1.98 -12.52
CA ALA A 39 8.25 2.59 -12.08
C ALA A 39 8.04 3.93 -11.34
N PRO A 40 7.20 4.87 -11.84
CA PRO A 40 7.01 6.16 -11.18
C PRO A 40 6.57 6.00 -9.73
N LYS A 41 5.50 5.24 -9.49
CA LYS A 41 4.94 5.00 -8.15
C LYS A 41 5.98 4.31 -7.23
N SER A 42 6.54 3.18 -7.65
CA SER A 42 7.47 2.40 -6.80
C SER A 42 8.77 3.14 -6.46
N ILE A 43 9.39 3.84 -7.43
CA ILE A 43 10.63 4.58 -7.20
C ILE A 43 10.38 5.82 -6.35
N ALA A 44 9.33 6.59 -6.65
CA ALA A 44 9.00 7.79 -5.89
C ALA A 44 8.69 7.44 -4.43
N PHE A 45 7.98 6.35 -4.18
CA PHE A 45 7.66 5.89 -2.83
C PHE A 45 8.93 5.51 -2.05
N CYS A 46 9.81 4.69 -2.62
CA CYS A 46 11.09 4.35 -1.98
C CYS A 46 11.97 5.59 -1.74
N ALA A 47 12.01 6.53 -2.69
CA ALA A 47 12.76 7.77 -2.54
C ALA A 47 12.21 8.62 -1.40
N ALA A 48 10.89 8.83 -1.33
CA ALA A 48 10.22 9.59 -0.28
C ALA A 48 10.46 8.99 1.11
N ILE A 49 10.30 7.67 1.26
CA ILE A 49 10.51 6.97 2.54
C ILE A 49 12.00 7.02 2.95
N SER A 50 12.91 6.90 2.00
CA SER A 50 14.35 7.01 2.28
C SER A 50 14.81 8.44 2.57
N ALA A 51 14.05 9.46 2.16
CA ALA A 51 14.36 10.88 2.30
C ALA A 51 15.81 11.26 1.93
N GLY A 52 16.41 10.56 0.97
CA GLY A 52 17.81 10.77 0.56
C GLY A 52 18.88 10.27 1.54
N GLU A 53 18.51 9.62 2.65
CA GLU A 53 19.45 9.05 3.63
C GLU A 53 20.11 7.75 3.10
N ILE A 54 19.43 7.06 2.17
CA ILE A 54 19.95 5.85 1.52
C ILE A 54 20.72 6.21 0.23
N GLN A 55 22.05 6.25 0.33
CA GLN A 55 22.95 6.47 -0.81
C GLN A 55 23.21 5.23 -1.69
N ASN A 56 22.84 4.01 -1.25
CA ASN A 56 23.03 2.81 -2.05
C ASN A 56 21.83 2.65 -2.99
N MET A 57 21.97 3.22 -4.18
CA MET A 57 20.91 3.23 -5.19
C MET A 57 20.56 1.83 -5.70
N GLU A 58 21.49 0.88 -5.69
CA GLU A 58 21.22 -0.50 -6.12
C GLU A 58 20.27 -1.22 -5.15
N HIS A 59 20.52 -1.13 -3.84
CA HIS A 59 19.61 -1.68 -2.84
C HIS A 59 18.25 -0.99 -2.86
N LEU A 60 18.22 0.34 -2.97
CA LEU A 60 16.97 1.09 -3.04
C LEU A 60 16.18 0.77 -4.31
N SER A 61 16.87 0.58 -5.44
CA SER A 61 16.24 0.16 -6.70
C SER A 61 15.74 -1.28 -6.64
N SER A 62 16.44 -2.16 -5.91
CA SER A 62 15.98 -3.54 -5.66
C SER A 62 14.72 -3.56 -4.80
N ALA A 63 14.62 -2.65 -3.82
CA ALA A 63 13.41 -2.49 -3.01
C ALA A 63 12.24 -2.00 -3.86
N ALA A 64 12.47 -0.96 -4.68
CA ALA A 64 11.48 -0.48 -5.64
C ALA A 64 11.07 -1.57 -6.63
N ALA A 65 12.01 -2.39 -7.12
CA ALA A 65 11.72 -3.51 -8.01
C ALA A 65 10.86 -4.60 -7.34
N ALA A 66 11.09 -4.90 -6.06
CA ALA A 66 10.26 -5.87 -5.33
C ALA A 66 8.81 -5.36 -5.20
N ILE A 67 8.63 -4.08 -4.87
CA ILE A 67 7.31 -3.42 -4.79
C ILE A 67 6.66 -3.29 -6.17
N SER A 68 7.43 -3.04 -7.23
CA SER A 68 6.86 -2.90 -8.57
C SER A 68 6.38 -4.23 -9.16
N ILE A 69 7.02 -5.34 -8.81
CA ILE A 69 6.50 -6.67 -9.15
C ILE A 69 5.15 -6.89 -8.47
N SER A 70 4.94 -6.41 -7.24
CA SER A 70 3.61 -6.46 -6.63
C SER A 70 2.59 -5.59 -7.35
N TYR A 71 2.94 -4.37 -7.78
CA TYR A 71 2.03 -3.53 -8.58
C TYR A 71 1.70 -4.15 -9.94
N TRP A 72 2.67 -4.77 -10.61
CA TRP A 72 2.40 -5.48 -11.86
C TRP A 72 1.44 -6.65 -11.65
N ALA A 73 1.62 -7.42 -10.57
CA ALA A 73 0.74 -8.53 -10.25
C ALA A 73 -0.68 -8.05 -9.94
N ASP A 74 -0.82 -6.99 -9.17
CA ASP A 74 -2.08 -6.31 -8.84
C ASP A 74 -2.85 -5.91 -10.11
N GLN A 75 -2.24 -5.06 -10.93
CA GLN A 75 -2.82 -4.60 -12.20
C GLN A 75 -3.16 -5.75 -13.15
N SER A 76 -2.37 -6.83 -13.14
CA SER A 76 -2.65 -8.01 -13.96
C SER A 76 -3.89 -8.75 -13.46
N MET A 77 -4.05 -8.91 -12.14
CA MET A 77 -5.24 -9.52 -11.54
C MET A 77 -6.48 -8.68 -11.82
N ASP A 78 -6.40 -7.36 -11.65
CA ASP A 78 -7.55 -6.46 -11.90
C ASP A 78 -7.99 -6.53 -13.36
N ARG A 79 -7.04 -6.53 -14.29
CA ARG A 79 -7.28 -6.72 -15.73
C ARG A 79 -7.71 -8.14 -16.11
N GLY A 80 -7.91 -9.02 -15.14
CA GLY A 80 -8.48 -10.34 -15.32
C GLY A 80 -7.49 -11.41 -15.78
N ASP A 81 -6.19 -11.32 -15.45
CA ASP A 81 -5.22 -12.41 -15.67
C ASP A 81 -5.45 -13.54 -14.64
N PRO A 82 -6.10 -14.67 -15.03
CA PRO A 82 -6.42 -15.74 -14.09
C PRO A 82 -5.16 -16.50 -13.65
N TRP A 83 -4.09 -16.45 -14.44
CA TRP A 83 -2.82 -17.12 -14.13
C TRP A 83 -2.02 -16.33 -13.09
N MET A 84 -2.07 -15.00 -13.14
CA MET A 84 -1.50 -14.16 -12.09
C MET A 84 -2.21 -14.39 -10.76
N LEU A 85 -3.55 -14.36 -10.75
CA LEU A 85 -4.33 -14.64 -9.54
C LEU A 85 -4.00 -16.02 -8.97
N ALA A 86 -3.91 -17.04 -9.82
CA ALA A 86 -3.50 -18.38 -9.40
C ALA A 86 -2.06 -18.42 -8.86
N ALA A 87 -1.13 -17.69 -9.47
CA ALA A 87 0.26 -17.59 -9.02
C ALA A 87 0.39 -16.95 -7.63
N VAL A 88 -0.32 -15.85 -7.38
CA VAL A 88 -0.36 -15.18 -6.07
C VAL A 88 -0.98 -16.08 -5.00
N ARG A 89 -2.10 -16.76 -5.33
CA ARG A 89 -2.74 -17.71 -4.41
C ARG A 89 -1.83 -18.91 -4.09
N TYR A 90 -1.10 -19.41 -5.09
CA TYR A 90 -0.12 -20.47 -4.86
C TYR A 90 1.04 -19.98 -3.99
N LEU A 91 1.52 -18.75 -4.17
CA LEU A 91 2.59 -18.17 -3.37
C LEU A 91 2.21 -18.18 -1.87
N ASN A 92 0.96 -17.81 -1.56
CA ASN A 92 0.46 -17.67 -0.19
C ASN A 92 -0.05 -18.97 0.45
N HIS A 93 -0.80 -19.80 -0.28
CA HIS A 93 -1.48 -20.97 0.29
C HIS A 93 -0.86 -22.31 -0.14
N LYS A 94 0.11 -22.29 -1.06
CA LYS A 94 0.71 -23.49 -1.68
C LYS A 94 -0.32 -24.45 -2.27
N ARG A 95 -1.49 -23.94 -2.67
CA ARG A 95 -2.62 -24.72 -3.17
C ARG A 95 -3.28 -24.00 -4.33
N ILE A 96 -3.20 -24.62 -5.49
CA ILE A 96 -4.07 -24.40 -6.64
C ILE A 96 -4.30 -25.73 -7.33
N GLY A 97 -5.46 -25.93 -7.96
CA GLY A 97 -5.82 -27.19 -8.61
C GLY A 97 -6.28 -26.99 -10.05
N GLY A 98 -6.44 -28.12 -10.76
CA GLY A 98 -7.01 -28.14 -12.11
C GLY A 98 -6.05 -27.69 -13.21
N ALA A 99 -6.63 -27.35 -14.37
CA ALA A 99 -5.89 -27.04 -15.59
C ALA A 99 -4.99 -25.80 -15.48
N LEU A 100 -5.35 -24.83 -14.62
CA LEU A 100 -4.56 -23.61 -14.40
C LEU A 100 -3.17 -23.92 -13.84
N ALA A 101 -3.06 -24.86 -12.90
CA ALA A 101 -1.78 -25.23 -12.28
C ALA A 101 -0.81 -25.93 -13.23
N ALA A 102 -1.32 -26.54 -14.30
CA ALA A 102 -0.54 -27.23 -15.31
C ALA A 102 -0.14 -26.32 -16.49
N SER A 103 -0.64 -25.08 -16.52
CA SER A 103 -0.40 -24.17 -17.65
C SER A 103 1.01 -23.58 -17.62
N ARG A 104 1.53 -23.28 -18.81
CA ARG A 104 2.84 -22.62 -18.99
C ARG A 104 2.79 -21.21 -18.41
N GLU A 105 1.70 -20.49 -18.65
CA GLU A 105 1.46 -19.11 -18.23
C GLU A 105 1.51 -18.98 -16.71
N PHE A 106 0.82 -19.86 -15.97
CA PHE A 106 0.89 -19.93 -14.52
C PHE A 106 2.34 -20.09 -14.03
N SER A 107 3.09 -21.01 -14.63
CA SER A 107 4.48 -21.26 -14.26
C SER A 107 5.38 -20.04 -14.50
N LEU A 108 5.14 -19.31 -15.60
CA LEU A 108 5.87 -18.08 -15.92
C LEU A 108 5.54 -16.95 -14.93
N ARG A 109 4.25 -16.72 -14.62
CA ARG A 109 3.83 -15.73 -13.61
C ARG A 109 4.42 -16.02 -12.23
N LEU A 110 4.31 -17.28 -11.78
CA LEU A 110 4.84 -17.70 -10.49
C LEU A 110 6.36 -17.52 -10.40
N GLU A 111 7.09 -17.83 -11.47
CA GLU A 111 8.53 -17.65 -11.47
C GLU A 111 8.94 -16.17 -11.48
N SER A 112 8.18 -15.30 -12.15
CA SER A 112 8.36 -13.85 -12.04
C SER A 112 8.11 -13.34 -10.61
N LEU A 113 7.04 -13.79 -9.95
CA LEU A 113 6.75 -13.43 -8.55
C LEU A 113 7.86 -13.88 -7.58
N ARG A 114 8.49 -15.03 -7.83
CA ARG A 114 9.61 -15.53 -7.00
C ARG A 114 10.84 -14.62 -7.00
N HIS A 115 10.95 -13.68 -7.95
CA HIS A 115 12.01 -12.68 -7.89
C HIS A 115 11.83 -11.70 -6.73
N ILE A 116 10.62 -11.49 -6.19
CA ILE A 116 10.42 -10.71 -4.95
C ILE A 116 11.33 -11.23 -3.85
N LYS A 117 11.31 -12.55 -3.61
CA LYS A 117 12.19 -13.19 -2.63
C LYS A 117 13.67 -12.96 -2.93
N ARG A 118 14.08 -13.09 -4.19
CA ARG A 118 15.49 -12.90 -4.59
C ARG A 118 15.96 -11.47 -4.30
N LEU A 119 15.15 -10.48 -4.67
CA LEU A 119 15.43 -9.07 -4.43
C LEU A 119 15.45 -8.74 -2.93
N ALA A 120 14.44 -9.20 -2.18
CA ALA A 120 14.37 -9.02 -0.73
C ALA A 120 15.60 -9.65 -0.03
N SER A 121 16.05 -10.82 -0.46
CA SER A 121 17.25 -11.49 0.07
C SER A 121 18.57 -10.76 -0.26
N GLN A 122 18.65 -10.02 -1.37
CA GLN A 122 19.84 -9.20 -1.68
C GLN A 122 19.93 -7.98 -0.75
N ILE A 123 18.78 -7.40 -0.42
CA ILE A 123 18.64 -6.22 0.45
C ILE A 123 18.87 -6.59 1.91
N THR A 124 18.20 -7.66 2.35
CA THR A 124 18.08 -8.04 3.76
C THR A 124 19.36 -8.75 4.20
N HIS A 125 20.16 -8.06 5.01
CA HIS A 125 21.43 -8.62 5.51
C HIS A 125 21.21 -9.66 6.61
N PHE A 126 20.25 -9.41 7.51
CA PHE A 126 19.99 -10.28 8.66
C PHE A 126 18.90 -11.31 8.32
N PRO A 127 19.18 -12.62 8.46
CA PRO A 127 18.22 -13.67 8.10
C PRO A 127 16.87 -13.54 8.81
N ASP A 128 16.86 -13.06 10.05
CA ASP A 128 15.66 -12.96 10.89
C ASP A 128 14.67 -11.90 10.40
N ASP A 129 15.11 -10.94 9.57
CA ASP A 129 14.23 -9.91 9.01
C ASP A 129 13.53 -10.37 7.72
N LEU A 130 14.14 -11.29 6.98
CA LEU A 130 13.66 -11.69 5.66
C LEU A 130 12.23 -12.28 5.69
N PRO A 131 11.85 -13.13 6.66
CA PRO A 131 10.48 -13.61 6.78
C PRO A 131 9.45 -12.48 6.90
N TYR A 132 9.78 -11.41 7.63
CA TYR A 132 8.89 -10.27 7.84
C TYR A 132 8.77 -9.38 6.61
N VAL A 133 9.87 -9.16 5.89
CA VAL A 133 9.85 -8.47 4.59
C VAL A 133 8.99 -9.24 3.58
N LEU A 134 9.17 -10.57 3.51
CA LEU A 134 8.39 -11.41 2.61
C LEU A 134 6.93 -11.51 3.02
N GLN A 135 6.63 -11.62 4.30
CA GLN A 135 5.26 -11.59 4.80
C GLN A 135 4.56 -10.29 4.37
N ALA A 136 5.21 -9.15 4.57
CA ALA A 136 4.62 -7.85 4.24
C ALA A 136 4.32 -7.70 2.74
N ILE A 137 5.19 -8.18 1.84
CA ILE A 137 4.98 -8.08 0.39
C ILE A 137 4.07 -9.19 -0.15
N GLU A 138 4.39 -10.45 0.15
CA GLU A 138 3.72 -11.61 -0.47
C GLU A 138 2.34 -11.86 0.15
N ARG A 139 2.21 -11.71 1.47
CA ARG A 139 0.97 -12.03 2.19
C ARG A 139 0.12 -10.82 2.45
N ASP A 140 0.67 -9.84 3.16
CA ASP A 140 -0.10 -8.70 3.66
C ASP A 140 -0.54 -7.79 2.48
N VAL A 141 0.26 -7.68 1.41
CA VAL A 141 -0.14 -6.98 0.17
C VAL A 141 -0.72 -7.93 -0.87
N LEU A 142 0.10 -8.77 -1.50
CA LEU A 142 -0.35 -9.55 -2.66
C LEU A 142 -1.46 -10.56 -2.33
N GLY A 143 -1.34 -11.26 -1.20
CA GLY A 143 -2.34 -12.21 -0.75
C GLY A 143 -3.71 -11.54 -0.54
N ASN A 144 -3.71 -10.37 0.08
CA ASN A 144 -4.91 -9.59 0.30
C ASN A 144 -5.44 -8.95 -0.99
N GLN A 145 -4.61 -8.48 -1.92
CA GLN A 145 -5.08 -8.04 -3.24
C GLN A 145 -5.78 -9.17 -4.01
N ALA A 146 -5.24 -10.39 -3.96
CA ALA A 146 -5.89 -11.56 -4.54
C ALA A 146 -7.24 -11.86 -3.87
N GLU A 147 -7.37 -11.70 -2.55
CA GLU A 147 -8.66 -11.87 -1.86
C GLU A 147 -9.64 -10.73 -2.20
N MET A 148 -9.18 -9.48 -2.32
CA MET A 148 -10.01 -8.36 -2.78
C MET A 148 -10.56 -8.59 -4.18
N CYS A 149 -9.74 -9.13 -5.10
CA CYS A 149 -10.21 -9.53 -6.43
C CYS A 149 -11.31 -10.59 -6.35
N LEU A 150 -11.16 -11.60 -5.48
CA LEU A 150 -12.20 -12.63 -5.27
C LEU A 150 -13.47 -12.06 -4.61
N LEU A 151 -13.34 -11.15 -3.66
CA LEU A 151 -14.46 -10.46 -3.01
C LEU A 151 -15.19 -9.56 -4.01
N SER A 152 -14.48 -8.88 -4.89
CA SER A 152 -15.06 -8.07 -5.97
C SER A 152 -15.89 -8.91 -6.93
N HIS A 153 -15.40 -10.10 -7.34
CA HIS A 153 -16.19 -11.03 -8.15
C HIS A 153 -17.45 -11.50 -7.42
N LYS A 154 -17.34 -11.89 -6.14
CA LYS A 154 -18.50 -12.29 -5.33
C LYS A 154 -19.53 -11.16 -5.21
N PHE A 155 -19.07 -9.92 -5.07
CA PHE A 155 -19.94 -8.74 -5.01
C PHE A 155 -20.76 -8.59 -6.31
N LEU A 156 -20.11 -8.75 -7.47
CA LEU A 156 -20.76 -8.66 -8.79
C LEU A 156 -21.74 -9.81 -9.05
N GLU A 157 -21.54 -10.99 -8.44
CA GLU A 157 -22.36 -12.19 -8.64
C GLU A 157 -23.54 -12.33 -7.66
N SER A 158 -23.56 -11.57 -6.57
CA SER A 158 -24.53 -11.74 -5.48
C SER A 158 -25.46 -10.54 -5.31
N SER A 159 -26.54 -10.70 -4.53
CA SER A 159 -27.36 -9.55 -4.12
C SER A 159 -26.58 -8.69 -3.13
N GLU A 160 -26.54 -7.38 -3.36
CA GLU A 160 -25.76 -6.41 -2.58
C GLU A 160 -25.94 -6.55 -1.05
N GLU A 161 -27.18 -6.62 -0.55
CA GLU A 161 -27.44 -6.74 0.89
C GLU A 161 -26.86 -8.02 1.51
N HIS A 162 -27.04 -9.16 0.82
CA HIS A 162 -26.51 -10.44 1.28
C HIS A 162 -24.98 -10.44 1.28
N PHE A 163 -24.36 -9.85 0.26
CA PHE A 163 -22.90 -9.74 0.20
C PHE A 163 -22.37 -9.00 1.44
N TRP A 164 -22.94 -7.84 1.75
CA TRP A 164 -22.47 -7.05 2.89
C TRP A 164 -22.75 -7.70 4.25
N ASP A 165 -23.82 -8.49 4.37
CA ASP A 165 -24.05 -9.29 5.58
C ASP A 165 -22.95 -10.32 5.83
N VAL A 166 -22.43 -10.92 4.76
CA VAL A 166 -21.47 -12.03 4.85
C VAL A 166 -20.03 -11.53 4.85
N HIS A 167 -19.71 -10.52 4.04
CA HIS A 167 -18.34 -10.18 3.67
C HIS A 167 -17.86 -8.79 4.09
N ALA A 168 -18.69 -7.94 4.71
CA ALA A 168 -18.27 -6.57 5.06
C ALA A 168 -16.98 -6.53 5.91
N LYS A 169 -16.81 -7.48 6.85
CA LYS A 169 -15.60 -7.60 7.67
C LYS A 169 -14.39 -8.05 6.87
N ASP A 170 -14.57 -9.04 6.00
CA ASP A 170 -13.51 -9.55 5.14
C ASP A 170 -13.02 -8.44 4.20
N VAL A 171 -13.93 -7.68 3.58
CA VAL A 171 -13.61 -6.55 2.72
C VAL A 171 -12.84 -5.48 3.49
N ALA A 172 -13.36 -5.03 4.63
CA ALA A 172 -12.72 -4.00 5.47
C ALA A 172 -11.29 -4.39 5.90
N GLN A 173 -11.11 -5.62 6.38
CA GLN A 173 -9.79 -6.10 6.78
C GLN A 173 -8.85 -6.17 5.57
N THR A 174 -9.31 -6.80 4.48
CA THR A 174 -8.47 -7.06 3.31
C THR A 174 -8.02 -5.77 2.65
N MET A 175 -8.92 -4.79 2.49
CA MET A 175 -8.58 -3.49 1.91
C MET A 175 -7.56 -2.74 2.78
N ILE A 176 -7.72 -2.73 4.11
CA ILE A 176 -6.79 -2.03 5.01
C ILE A 176 -5.41 -2.71 4.99
N ASP A 177 -5.38 -4.04 5.11
CA ASP A 177 -4.13 -4.79 5.18
C ASP A 177 -3.31 -4.71 3.87
N CYS A 178 -3.96 -4.59 2.70
CA CYS A 178 -3.27 -4.48 1.41
C CYS A 178 -2.77 -3.07 1.04
N SER A 179 -2.88 -2.07 1.94
CA SER A 179 -2.47 -0.67 1.70
C SER A 179 -0.99 -0.46 1.34
N GLY A 180 -0.13 -1.47 1.48
CA GLY A 180 1.28 -1.39 1.07
C GLY A 180 2.22 -0.69 2.06
N LEU A 181 1.72 -0.19 3.20
CA LEU A 181 2.57 0.48 4.18
C LEU A 181 3.64 -0.45 4.75
N MET A 182 3.25 -1.61 5.26
CA MET A 182 4.19 -2.55 5.90
C MET A 182 5.22 -3.09 4.91
N SER A 183 4.86 -3.30 3.65
CA SER A 183 5.77 -3.81 2.63
C SER A 183 6.90 -2.81 2.35
N ALA A 184 6.54 -1.52 2.19
CA ALA A 184 7.50 -0.46 1.96
C ALA A 184 8.35 -0.16 3.21
N VAL A 185 7.74 -0.09 4.39
CA VAL A 185 8.47 0.15 5.63
C VAL A 185 9.45 -0.98 5.93
N ALA A 186 9.02 -2.24 5.87
CA ALA A 186 9.86 -3.38 6.23
C ALA A 186 11.08 -3.52 5.31
N ILE A 187 10.90 -3.41 4.00
CA ILE A 187 12.00 -3.57 3.04
C ILE A 187 13.00 -2.42 3.12
N ILE A 188 12.55 -1.18 3.35
CA ILE A 188 13.43 -0.03 3.52
C ILE A 188 14.14 -0.09 4.88
N TYR A 189 13.44 -0.50 5.94
CA TYR A 189 14.03 -0.71 7.25
C TYR A 189 15.17 -1.73 7.22
N ALA A 190 15.03 -2.82 6.46
CA ALA A 190 16.09 -3.81 6.26
C ALA A 190 17.37 -3.20 5.64
N ILE A 191 17.25 -2.19 4.76
CA ILE A 191 18.40 -1.44 4.23
C ILE A 191 19.09 -0.64 5.34
N TYR A 192 18.32 0.01 6.21
CA TYR A 192 18.88 0.76 7.34
C TYR A 192 19.58 -0.16 8.33
N ARG A 193 18.95 -1.28 8.70
CA ARG A 193 19.52 -2.24 9.66
C ARG A 193 20.86 -2.77 9.19
N ARG A 194 21.03 -2.99 7.88
CA ARG A 194 22.34 -3.36 7.31
C ARG A 194 23.43 -2.33 7.59
N ARG A 195 23.10 -1.04 7.62
CA ARG A 195 24.04 0.06 7.91
C ARG A 195 24.19 0.34 9.39
N GLN A 196 23.17 0.02 10.17
CA GLN A 196 23.11 0.22 11.61
C GLN A 196 22.67 -1.08 12.30
N PRO A 197 23.59 -2.04 12.47
CA PRO A 197 23.28 -3.36 13.06
C PRO A 197 22.67 -3.33 14.46
N GLY A 198 22.84 -2.23 15.20
CA GLY A 198 22.28 -2.05 16.53
C GLY A 198 20.78 -1.72 16.56
N LEU A 199 20.15 -1.52 15.41
CA LEU A 199 18.71 -1.32 15.33
C LEU A 199 17.93 -2.62 15.67
N PRO A 200 16.74 -2.51 16.30
CA PRO A 200 15.86 -3.65 16.58
C PRO A 200 15.63 -4.54 15.35
N SER A 201 15.40 -5.84 15.56
CA SER A 201 14.97 -6.72 14.47
C SER A 201 13.52 -6.45 14.06
N LEU A 202 13.17 -6.83 12.84
CA LEU A 202 11.75 -6.88 12.46
C LEU A 202 10.99 -7.89 13.31
N ASP A 203 11.63 -8.99 13.74
CA ASP A 203 11.06 -9.94 14.70
C ASP A 203 10.64 -9.27 16.01
N GLU A 204 11.53 -8.45 16.56
CA GLU A 204 11.27 -7.71 17.79
C GLU A 204 10.17 -6.66 17.59
N ILE A 205 10.25 -5.88 16.50
CA ILE A 205 9.24 -4.87 16.15
C ILE A 205 7.85 -5.50 16.00
N TYR A 206 7.75 -6.61 15.27
CA TYR A 206 6.48 -7.31 15.04
C TYR A 206 5.94 -7.98 16.30
N SER A 207 6.82 -8.26 17.27
CA SER A 207 6.42 -8.82 18.56
C SER A 207 5.87 -7.77 19.53
N GLN A 208 5.96 -6.48 19.23
CA GLN A 208 5.42 -5.40 20.07
C GLN A 208 3.94 -5.14 19.80
N PRO A 209 3.01 -5.57 20.69
CA PRO A 209 1.58 -5.52 20.38
C PRO A 209 1.04 -4.11 20.24
N GLU A 210 1.49 -3.17 21.08
CA GLU A 210 1.02 -1.79 21.05
C GLU A 210 1.44 -1.07 19.76
N LEU A 211 2.69 -1.28 19.34
CA LEU A 211 3.23 -0.73 18.10
C LEU A 211 2.55 -1.36 16.88
N MET A 212 2.44 -2.69 16.85
CA MET A 212 1.81 -3.38 15.71
C MET A 212 0.33 -3.09 15.60
N ARG A 213 -0.39 -2.91 16.71
CA ARG A 213 -1.78 -2.43 16.67
C ARG A 213 -1.88 -1.07 16.01
N LEU A 214 -1.06 -0.10 16.45
CA LEU A 214 -1.04 1.25 15.85
C LEU A 214 -0.78 1.18 14.34
N VAL A 215 0.22 0.41 13.93
CA VAL A 215 0.68 0.39 12.54
C VAL A 215 -0.28 -0.40 11.65
N ARG A 216 -0.68 -1.61 12.05
CA ARG A 216 -1.53 -2.50 11.24
C ARG A 216 -2.99 -2.05 11.19
N GLU A 217 -3.47 -1.38 12.22
CA GLU A 217 -4.84 -0.86 12.26
C GLU A 217 -4.85 0.61 11.81
N THR A 218 -4.37 1.54 12.63
CA THR A 218 -4.53 2.97 12.39
C THR A 218 -3.75 3.46 11.16
N PHE A 219 -2.46 3.14 11.03
CA PHE A 219 -1.66 3.68 9.92
C PHE A 219 -2.06 3.07 8.58
N ASN A 220 -2.25 1.75 8.50
CA ASN A 220 -2.77 1.11 7.30
C ASN A 220 -4.13 1.69 6.89
N SER A 221 -5.03 1.93 7.84
CA SER A 221 -6.35 2.49 7.55
C SER A 221 -6.25 3.92 7.02
N ALA A 222 -5.35 4.74 7.59
CA ALA A 222 -5.09 6.09 7.08
C ALA A 222 -4.51 6.06 5.67
N VAL A 223 -3.53 5.19 5.39
CA VAL A 223 -3.00 5.02 4.03
C VAL A 223 -4.09 4.57 3.07
N ARG A 224 -4.92 3.59 3.43
CA ARG A 224 -6.06 3.13 2.62
C ARG A 224 -7.05 4.25 2.35
N VAL A 225 -7.40 5.06 3.35
CA VAL A 225 -8.28 6.23 3.17
C VAL A 225 -7.68 7.23 2.19
N PHE A 226 -6.38 7.51 2.28
CA PHE A 226 -5.72 8.43 1.35
C PHE A 226 -5.68 7.87 -0.07
N ASP A 227 -5.34 6.60 -0.22
CA ASP A 227 -5.32 5.87 -1.49
C ASP A 227 -6.70 5.89 -2.16
N ASP A 228 -7.74 5.41 -1.47
CA ASP A 228 -9.10 5.35 -1.99
C ASP A 228 -9.68 6.75 -2.29
N ALA A 229 -9.27 7.79 -1.55
CA ALA A 229 -9.69 9.16 -1.83
C ALA A 229 -9.04 9.75 -3.09
N GLY A 230 -7.79 9.36 -3.38
CA GLY A 230 -7.07 9.76 -4.59
C GLY A 230 -7.57 9.00 -5.82
N ASP A 231 -7.71 7.68 -5.70
CA ASP A 231 -8.09 6.77 -6.78
C ASP A 231 -9.61 6.64 -6.97
N TRP A 232 -10.43 7.46 -6.31
CA TRP A 232 -11.89 7.35 -6.38
C TRP A 232 -12.45 7.42 -7.81
N GLU A 233 -11.95 8.29 -8.70
CA GLU A 233 -12.44 8.41 -10.10
C GLU A 233 -12.09 7.18 -10.92
N THR A 234 -10.85 6.74 -10.76
CA THR A 234 -10.31 5.50 -11.32
C THR A 234 -11.21 4.32 -10.97
N ASP A 235 -11.57 4.22 -9.69
CA ASP A 235 -12.32 3.11 -9.11
C ASP A 235 -13.84 3.18 -9.37
N LEU A 236 -14.32 4.14 -10.16
CA LEU A 236 -15.73 4.20 -10.59
C LEU A 236 -16.10 3.09 -11.60
N GLY A 237 -15.15 2.24 -12.00
CA GLY A 237 -15.37 1.14 -12.95
C GLY A 237 -15.66 1.60 -14.38
N LYS A 238 -15.41 2.89 -14.70
CA LYS A 238 -15.60 3.45 -16.05
C LYS A 238 -14.44 3.16 -17.00
N HIS A 239 -13.32 2.69 -16.46
CA HIS A 239 -12.08 2.46 -17.19
C HIS A 239 -11.88 0.96 -17.45
N ALA A 240 -12.30 0.51 -18.64
CA ALA A 240 -12.18 -0.90 -19.04
C ALA A 240 -10.74 -1.43 -18.99
N GLU A 241 -9.75 -0.55 -19.08
CA GLU A 241 -8.32 -0.87 -19.05
C GLU A 241 -7.72 -1.06 -17.65
N TRP A 242 -8.50 -0.81 -16.58
CA TRP A 242 -8.04 -0.87 -15.19
C TRP A 242 -8.63 -2.07 -14.45
N GLY A 243 -9.68 -2.69 -15.00
CA GLY A 243 -10.14 -4.00 -14.55
C GLY A 243 -11.49 -4.02 -13.84
N GLN A 244 -11.74 -5.12 -13.12
CA GLN A 244 -13.00 -5.36 -12.37
C GLN A 244 -12.97 -4.87 -10.92
N PHE A 245 -11.90 -4.18 -10.50
CA PHE A 245 -11.81 -3.64 -9.15
C PHE A 245 -12.94 -2.63 -8.93
N ASN A 246 -13.78 -2.90 -7.93
CA ASN A 246 -15.05 -2.20 -7.73
C ASN A 246 -15.34 -1.93 -6.25
N LEU A 247 -14.34 -2.06 -5.37
CA LEU A 247 -14.52 -1.94 -3.92
C LEU A 247 -13.57 -0.87 -3.37
N ASN A 248 -14.05 0.36 -3.35
CA ASN A 248 -13.42 1.55 -2.78
C ASN A 248 -14.35 2.11 -1.69
N ILE A 249 -13.80 2.51 -0.54
CA ILE A 249 -14.60 2.92 0.63
C ILE A 249 -15.51 4.14 0.36
N PHE A 250 -15.13 5.00 -0.59
CA PHE A 250 -15.88 6.19 -0.99
C PHE A 250 -16.90 5.91 -2.10
N ASN A 251 -16.61 4.97 -2.99
CA ASN A 251 -17.52 4.62 -4.09
C ASN A 251 -18.62 3.64 -3.64
N GLN A 252 -18.36 2.82 -2.62
CA GLN A 252 -19.32 1.86 -2.05
C GLN A 252 -19.50 2.04 -0.53
N PRO A 253 -19.99 3.21 -0.05
CA PRO A 253 -20.07 3.54 1.38
C PRO A 253 -21.25 2.84 2.08
N HIS A 254 -21.28 1.51 2.04
CA HIS A 254 -22.36 0.71 2.64
C HIS A 254 -22.25 0.71 4.18
N PRO A 255 -23.35 0.89 4.95
CA PRO A 255 -23.28 1.01 6.41
C PRO A 255 -22.57 -0.16 7.13
N LYS A 256 -22.73 -1.40 6.63
CA LYS A 256 -22.05 -2.58 7.20
C LYS A 256 -20.54 -2.55 6.92
N LEU A 257 -20.12 -2.12 5.73
CA LEU A 257 -18.72 -1.95 5.38
C LEU A 257 -18.09 -0.84 6.23
N LEU A 258 -18.71 0.33 6.29
CA LEU A 258 -18.19 1.47 7.04
C LEU A 258 -17.99 1.14 8.51
N ARG A 259 -18.94 0.46 9.16
CA ARG A 259 -18.78 0.00 10.55
C ARG A 259 -17.62 -0.99 10.69
N ALA A 260 -17.53 -1.97 9.80
CA ALA A 260 -16.43 -2.93 9.83
C ALA A 260 -15.06 -2.28 9.61
N PHE A 261 -14.98 -1.29 8.71
CA PHE A 261 -13.79 -0.49 8.44
C PHE A 261 -13.36 0.32 9.66
N LEU A 262 -14.31 1.03 10.30
CA LEU A 262 -14.05 1.81 11.50
C LEU A 262 -13.64 0.92 12.67
N ASP A 263 -14.32 -0.20 12.89
CA ASP A 263 -13.98 -1.19 13.91
C ASP A 263 -12.54 -1.71 13.73
N TYR A 264 -12.16 -2.10 12.50
CA TYR A 264 -10.81 -2.57 12.19
C TYR A 264 -9.75 -1.46 12.31
N SER A 265 -10.14 -0.20 12.09
CA SER A 265 -9.27 0.97 12.28
C SER A 265 -9.02 1.34 13.75
N GLY A 266 -9.67 0.65 14.69
CA GLY A 266 -9.63 0.95 16.13
C GLY A 266 -10.70 1.98 16.58
N ILE A 267 -11.64 2.35 15.71
CA ILE A 267 -12.73 3.30 15.98
C ILE A 267 -14.02 2.50 16.20
N SER A 268 -14.07 1.75 17.30
CA SER A 268 -15.25 0.93 17.63
C SER A 268 -16.53 1.75 17.83
N GLU A 269 -17.71 1.11 17.83
CA GLU A 269 -19.01 1.79 18.08
C GLU A 269 -19.04 2.68 19.33
N ASN A 270 -18.27 2.33 20.37
CA ASN A 270 -18.18 3.10 21.62
C ASN A 270 -17.14 4.23 21.58
N HIS A 271 -16.37 4.34 20.51
CA HIS A 271 -15.36 5.38 20.34
C HIS A 271 -16.04 6.74 20.10
N SER A 272 -15.55 7.79 20.74
CA SER A 272 -16.15 9.14 20.66
C SER A 272 -16.25 9.70 19.24
N LEU A 273 -15.36 9.24 18.34
CA LEU A 273 -15.31 9.66 16.94
C LEU A 273 -16.14 8.79 15.99
N HIS A 274 -16.74 7.68 16.45
CA HIS A 274 -17.44 6.75 15.56
C HIS A 274 -18.61 7.41 14.83
N ALA A 275 -19.47 8.14 15.56
CA ALA A 275 -20.58 8.88 14.95
C ALA A 275 -20.12 10.00 14.01
N ALA A 276 -19.02 10.68 14.35
CA ALA A 276 -18.43 11.72 13.52
C ALA A 276 -17.91 11.13 12.19
N ALA A 277 -17.21 9.99 12.25
CA ALA A 277 -16.70 9.30 11.06
C ALA A 277 -17.82 8.88 10.12
N LEU A 278 -18.90 8.26 10.62
CA LEU A 278 -20.06 7.91 9.81
C LEU A 278 -20.73 9.14 9.18
N THR A 279 -20.76 10.26 9.91
CA THR A 279 -21.29 11.53 9.38
C THR A 279 -20.41 12.07 8.26
N SER A 280 -19.08 11.99 8.40
CA SER A 280 -18.13 12.39 7.36
C SER A 280 -18.30 11.58 6.08
N PHE A 281 -18.48 10.25 6.19
CA PHE A 281 -18.74 9.40 5.02
C PHE A 281 -20.05 9.74 4.29
N ALA A 282 -21.05 10.24 5.02
CA ALA A 282 -22.36 10.59 4.46
C ALA A 282 -22.40 11.96 3.74
N LEU A 283 -21.30 12.71 3.75
CA LEU A 283 -21.19 13.97 3.01
C LEU A 283 -21.16 13.74 1.48
N PRO A 284 -21.40 14.77 0.65
CA PRO A 284 -21.16 14.70 -0.79
C PRO A 284 -19.74 14.20 -1.11
N PRO A 285 -19.49 13.50 -2.22
CA PRO A 285 -18.23 12.78 -2.46
C PRO A 285 -16.95 13.62 -2.26
N ALA A 286 -16.89 14.85 -2.78
CA ALA A 286 -15.72 15.72 -2.59
C ALA A 286 -15.51 16.13 -1.12
N GLU A 287 -16.58 16.50 -0.42
CA GLU A 287 -16.55 16.89 0.99
C GLU A 287 -16.24 15.69 1.90
N SER A 288 -16.78 14.52 1.57
CA SER A 288 -16.56 13.25 2.28
C SER A 288 -15.09 12.85 2.25
N ARG A 289 -14.45 12.84 1.06
CA ARG A 289 -13.03 12.52 0.91
C ARG A 289 -12.13 13.38 1.78
N LEU A 290 -12.35 14.70 1.77
CA LEU A 290 -11.57 15.64 2.58
C LEU A 290 -11.84 15.45 4.08
N ALA A 291 -13.10 15.33 4.48
CA ALA A 291 -13.48 15.19 5.89
C ALA A 291 -12.97 13.87 6.51
N VAL A 292 -13.11 12.76 5.79
CA VAL A 292 -12.63 11.44 6.24
C VAL A 292 -11.10 11.42 6.27
N SER A 293 -10.42 11.95 5.24
CA SER A 293 -8.95 12.03 5.23
C SER A 293 -8.43 12.84 6.42
N GLN A 294 -9.04 13.99 6.71
CA GLN A 294 -8.67 14.81 7.86
C GLN A 294 -8.91 14.09 9.20
N LEU A 295 -10.05 13.40 9.32
CA LEU A 295 -10.35 12.60 10.51
C LEU A 295 -9.31 11.51 10.76
N PHE A 296 -8.91 10.76 9.73
CA PHE A 296 -7.89 9.71 9.86
C PHE A 296 -6.49 10.28 10.15
N LEU A 297 -6.17 11.47 9.62
CA LEU A 297 -4.95 12.18 9.98
C LEU A 297 -4.92 12.57 11.47
N ASP A 298 -6.04 13.08 11.99
CA ASP A 298 -6.12 13.50 13.40
C ASP A 298 -6.11 12.31 14.36
N ILE A 299 -6.77 11.21 14.00
CA ILE A 299 -6.70 9.95 14.76
C ILE A 299 -5.28 9.40 14.77
N THR A 300 -4.60 9.40 13.61
CA THR A 300 -3.21 8.98 13.52
C THR A 300 -2.33 9.79 14.47
N ARG A 301 -2.47 11.12 14.49
CA ARG A 301 -1.74 12.01 15.42
C ARG A 301 -2.06 11.70 16.88
N GLN A 302 -3.33 11.49 17.22
CA GLN A 302 -3.74 11.18 18.58
C GLN A 302 -3.15 9.85 19.07
N GLN A 303 -3.20 8.81 18.24
CA GLN A 303 -2.71 7.48 18.60
C GLN A 303 -1.17 7.45 18.70
N VAL A 304 -0.48 8.20 17.85
CA VAL A 304 0.97 8.46 17.95
C VAL A 304 1.32 9.13 19.29
N ALA A 305 0.59 10.18 19.67
CA ALA A 305 0.81 10.90 20.92
C ALA A 305 0.50 10.07 22.17
N ALA A 306 -0.31 9.02 22.03
CA ALA A 306 -0.66 8.10 23.11
C ALA A 306 0.36 6.96 23.32
N LEU A 307 1.33 6.78 22.40
CA LEU A 307 2.36 5.77 22.56
C LEU A 307 3.30 6.10 23.74
N PRO A 308 3.72 5.10 24.54
CA PRO A 308 4.73 5.28 25.56
C PRO A 308 6.06 5.80 24.99
N ALA A 309 6.71 6.74 25.71
CA ALA A 309 8.00 7.30 25.31
C ALA A 309 9.07 6.22 25.05
N SER A 310 9.06 5.13 25.82
CA SER A 310 10.00 4.00 25.63
C SER A 310 9.84 3.31 24.28
N ILE A 311 8.62 3.25 23.72
CA ILE A 311 8.38 2.69 22.38
C ILE A 311 8.92 3.65 21.33
N TRP A 312 8.68 4.96 21.50
CA TRP A 312 9.21 6.00 20.61
C TRP A 312 10.74 5.98 20.54
N GLU A 313 11.40 6.01 21.69
CA GLU A 313 12.85 6.03 21.77
C GLU A 313 13.47 4.79 21.10
N HIS A 314 12.93 3.61 21.41
CA HIS A 314 13.49 2.34 20.98
C HIS A 314 13.18 2.00 19.52
N TYR A 315 12.02 2.39 18.99
CA TYR A 315 11.57 2.11 17.62
C TYR A 315 11.54 3.35 16.70
N SER A 316 12.24 4.43 17.09
CA SER A 316 12.22 5.75 16.43
C SER A 316 12.38 5.71 14.92
N LEU A 317 13.36 4.96 14.40
CA LEU A 317 13.58 4.86 12.96
C LEU A 317 12.41 4.16 12.25
N PHE A 318 11.88 3.07 12.81
CA PHE A 318 10.75 2.34 12.21
C PHE A 318 9.50 3.23 12.14
N LEU A 319 9.20 3.94 13.23
CA LEU A 319 8.11 4.92 13.29
C LEU A 319 8.33 6.10 12.33
N THR A 320 9.58 6.55 12.16
CA THR A 320 9.93 7.59 11.18
C THR A 320 9.63 7.13 9.75
N LEU A 321 9.95 5.88 9.41
CA LEU A 321 9.62 5.34 8.08
C LEU A 321 8.10 5.25 7.88
N CYS A 322 7.35 4.79 8.89
CA CYS A 322 5.88 4.78 8.83
C CYS A 322 5.31 6.18 8.61
N LYS A 323 5.83 7.19 9.31
CA LYS A 323 5.44 8.60 9.13
C LYS A 323 5.69 9.08 7.70
N ARG A 324 6.86 8.80 7.13
CA ARG A 324 7.19 9.19 5.76
C ARG A 324 6.27 8.51 4.74
N THR A 325 5.88 7.26 5.00
CA THR A 325 4.89 6.54 4.19
C THR A 325 3.51 7.21 4.25
N LEU A 326 3.04 7.59 5.44
CA LEU A 326 1.78 8.32 5.61
C LEU A 326 1.80 9.69 4.91
N GLU A 327 2.90 10.43 5.04
CA GLU A 327 3.08 11.73 4.36
C GLU A 327 3.07 11.58 2.85
N ALA A 328 3.76 10.57 2.31
CA ALA A 328 3.76 10.29 0.88
C ALA A 328 2.35 9.95 0.37
N GLY A 329 1.60 9.11 1.10
CA GLY A 329 0.22 8.76 0.76
C GLY A 329 -0.73 9.97 0.79
N PHE A 330 -0.66 10.78 1.85
CA PHE A 330 -1.49 11.97 2.00
C PHE A 330 -1.22 13.02 0.91
N VAL A 331 0.06 13.28 0.59
CA VAL A 331 0.43 14.22 -0.49
C VAL A 331 -0.05 13.71 -1.85
N ASN A 332 0.05 12.40 -2.11
CA ASN A 332 -0.47 11.81 -3.34
C ASN A 332 -1.99 12.01 -3.45
N ALA A 333 -2.74 11.66 -2.40
CA ALA A 333 -4.19 11.81 -2.35
C ALA A 333 -4.63 13.26 -2.60
N LEU A 334 -3.98 14.23 -1.95
CA LEU A 334 -4.25 15.64 -2.19
C LEU A 334 -3.93 16.04 -3.64
N GLY A 335 -2.78 15.61 -4.17
CA GLY A 335 -2.41 15.86 -5.57
C GLY A 335 -3.47 15.35 -6.55
N ASP A 336 -3.96 14.13 -6.34
CA ASP A 336 -4.97 13.49 -7.20
C ASP A 336 -6.34 14.18 -7.07
N VAL A 337 -6.76 14.54 -5.84
CA VAL A 337 -7.96 15.37 -5.60
C VAL A 337 -7.86 16.70 -6.36
N PHE A 338 -6.72 17.40 -6.28
CA PHE A 338 -6.52 18.69 -6.96
C PHE A 338 -6.46 18.59 -8.49
N LEU A 339 -5.95 17.47 -9.03
CA LEU A 339 -5.91 17.25 -10.47
C LEU A 339 -7.30 16.89 -11.04
N SER A 340 -8.13 16.18 -10.26
CA SER A 340 -9.53 15.89 -10.62
C SER A 340 -10.43 17.14 -10.58
N GLU A 341 -10.19 18.05 -9.63
CA GLU A 341 -10.93 19.29 -9.47
C GLU A 341 -10.23 20.44 -10.20
N SER A 342 -10.54 20.64 -11.49
CA SER A 342 -10.00 21.70 -12.37
C SER A 342 -10.05 23.14 -11.81
N THR A 343 -9.18 23.46 -10.84
CA THR A 343 -9.18 24.71 -10.09
C THR A 343 -7.79 25.36 -10.15
N SER A 344 -7.76 26.60 -10.63
CA SER A 344 -6.57 27.42 -10.79
C SER A 344 -5.72 27.48 -9.51
N LEU A 345 -4.41 27.24 -9.65
CA LEU A 345 -3.36 27.36 -8.62
C LEU A 345 -3.25 28.75 -7.94
N SER A 346 -4.08 29.72 -8.32
CA SER A 346 -4.00 31.12 -7.88
C SER A 346 -4.75 31.44 -6.58
N THR A 347 -5.42 30.48 -5.96
CA THR A 347 -6.24 30.69 -4.75
C THR A 347 -5.58 30.21 -3.44
N PHE A 348 -4.32 29.79 -3.46
CA PHE A 348 -3.68 29.27 -2.27
C PHE A 348 -3.11 30.39 -1.39
N ASP A 349 -3.70 30.53 -0.20
CA ASP A 349 -3.21 31.34 0.91
C ASP A 349 -2.06 30.60 1.64
N ASP A 350 -1.08 31.34 2.16
CA ASP A 350 0.15 30.84 2.82
C ASP A 350 -0.07 29.84 3.97
N GLY A 351 -1.32 29.67 4.45
CA GLY A 351 -1.69 28.68 5.45
C GLY A 351 -1.72 27.22 4.96
N PHE A 352 -1.98 26.98 3.67
CA PHE A 352 -2.10 25.62 3.11
C PHE A 352 -0.74 24.95 2.89
N LEU A 353 0.28 25.73 2.51
CA LEU A 353 1.67 25.29 2.46
C LEU A 353 2.21 24.91 3.85
N LYS A 354 1.73 25.54 4.93
CA LYS A 354 2.06 25.17 6.33
C LYS A 354 1.36 23.89 6.82
N LEU A 355 0.30 23.44 6.17
CA LEU A 355 -0.32 22.12 6.41
C LEU A 355 0.45 20.99 5.70
N LEU A 356 1.08 21.30 4.57
CA LEU A 356 1.89 20.39 3.74
C LEU A 356 3.38 20.33 4.12
N THR A 357 3.87 21.39 4.77
CA THR A 357 5.16 21.37 5.49
C THR A 357 4.84 21.39 6.97
N PRO A 358 4.78 20.23 7.66
CA PRO A 358 4.81 20.29 9.11
C PRO A 358 6.06 21.08 9.47
N ASP A 359 5.91 22.09 10.33
CA ASP A 359 7.02 22.80 10.92
C ASP A 359 7.95 21.77 11.55
N LEU A 360 9.01 21.41 10.82
CA LEU A 360 9.93 20.31 11.15
C LEU A 360 10.70 20.59 12.45
N HIS A 361 10.66 21.84 12.95
CA HIS A 361 11.18 22.19 14.27
C HIS A 361 10.21 21.87 15.41
N SER A 362 8.92 21.72 15.13
CA SER A 362 7.98 21.22 16.15
C SER A 362 8.16 19.72 16.40
N ILE A 363 8.81 18.98 15.47
CA ILE A 363 9.09 17.53 15.54
C ILE A 363 10.32 17.19 16.39
N SER A 364 11.18 18.16 16.67
CA SER A 364 12.18 18.02 17.74
C SER A 364 11.60 18.02 19.16
N SER A 365 10.27 18.10 19.31
CA SER A 365 9.55 17.96 20.57
C SER A 365 8.33 17.01 20.51
N TRP A 366 8.35 15.98 19.63
CA TRP A 366 7.36 14.88 19.62
C TRP A 366 7.87 13.70 20.43
#